data_AF-A0A816QVJ7-F1
#
_entry.id   AF-A0A816QVJ7-F1
#
_cell.length_a   1.000
_cell.length_b   1.000
_cell.length_c   1.000
_cell.angle_alpha   90.00
_cell.angle_beta   90.00
_cell.angle_gamma   90.00
#
_symmetry.space_group_name_H-M   'P 1'
#
loop_
_entity.id
_entity.type
_entity.pdbx_description
1 polymer ?
#
loop_
_entity_poly.entity_id
_entity_poly.type
_entity_poly.pdbx_seq_one_letter_code
_entity_poly.pdbx_strand_id
1 'polypeptide(L)'
;SNESFKETIHAIRPKISQNHLEELRHVAILMYKMLLLEKLQTLWITYRKSGMGEMQQTRSTMDVGLKIWPFEIRSRIKHVKNANITDDEKCQLFVDHCQKKLNDQNEIYRNQLRYRTSHVMDYTSAMELTIENFVKQGFMYQRIDYDCRIALVQYHYVDEILKRQYWIENPNENQIQLFKRFCKLKYEEAITKYHFNSLKQCIPVHLALNSFQNQLVGKPSIIDSIQDITVRKKLSKHYIEVAEQAKADIMILARDTAEGQMRQYQKQYNMEMNQVWQHEKMLPLVQRLTPTMIHLMEKRLANIDARLEFIYKCSRYG
;
A
#
# COMPACT_ATOMS: atom_id res chain seq x y z
N SER A 1 23.23 3.23 -7.63
CA SER A 1 23.95 3.76 -8.81
C SER A 1 24.97 2.72 -9.29
N ASN A 2 25.47 2.82 -10.52
CA ASN A 2 26.49 1.90 -11.06
C ASN A 2 27.80 1.92 -10.24
N GLU A 3 28.13 3.05 -9.64
CA GLU A 3 29.30 3.20 -8.77
C GLU A 3 29.12 2.43 -7.44
N SER A 4 27.96 2.56 -6.80
CA SER A 4 27.65 1.86 -5.54
C SER A 4 27.67 0.32 -5.66
N PHE A 5 27.18 -0.26 -6.76
CA PHE A 5 27.29 -1.71 -6.98
C PHE A 5 28.75 -2.14 -7.20
N LYS A 6 29.49 -1.37 -7.99
CA LYS A 6 30.91 -1.62 -8.28
C LYS A 6 31.76 -1.58 -7.00
N GLU A 7 31.56 -0.58 -6.15
CA GLU A 7 32.21 -0.46 -4.84
C GLU A 7 31.91 -1.66 -3.94
N THR A 8 30.64 -2.07 -3.88
CA THR A 8 30.18 -3.21 -3.07
C THR A 8 30.87 -4.52 -3.50
N ILE A 9 31.02 -4.76 -4.80
CA ILE A 9 31.71 -5.95 -5.31
C ILE A 9 33.23 -5.86 -5.16
N HIS A 10 33.84 -4.69 -5.37
CA HIS A 10 35.29 -4.53 -5.16
C HIS A 10 35.72 -4.68 -3.70
N ALA A 11 34.84 -4.40 -2.73
CA ALA A 11 35.10 -4.63 -1.31
C ALA A 11 35.35 -6.11 -0.98
N ILE A 12 34.74 -7.03 -1.73
CA ILE A 12 34.91 -8.48 -1.55
C ILE A 12 35.81 -9.12 -2.61
N ARG A 13 35.99 -8.48 -3.77
CA ARG A 13 36.91 -8.92 -4.82
C ARG A 13 37.57 -7.72 -5.54
N PRO A 14 38.69 -7.21 -5.01
CA PRO A 14 39.33 -6.01 -5.55
C PRO A 14 39.83 -6.15 -6.99
N LYS A 15 40.27 -7.35 -7.40
CA LYS A 15 40.87 -7.64 -8.71
C LYS A 15 39.90 -8.28 -9.72
N ILE A 16 38.60 -7.98 -9.64
CA ILE A 16 37.63 -8.49 -10.63
C ILE A 16 37.80 -7.78 -11.99
N SER A 17 37.74 -8.54 -13.09
CA SER A 17 37.79 -7.95 -14.44
C SER A 17 36.46 -7.27 -14.77
N GLN A 18 36.48 -6.30 -15.69
CA GLN A 18 35.27 -5.59 -16.10
C GLN A 18 34.20 -6.53 -16.67
N ASN A 19 34.59 -7.54 -17.44
CA ASN A 19 33.66 -8.53 -17.99
C ASN A 19 32.95 -9.32 -16.89
N HIS A 20 33.68 -9.79 -15.87
CA HIS A 20 33.07 -10.48 -14.73
C HIS A 20 32.18 -9.55 -13.89
N LEU A 21 32.54 -8.26 -13.78
CA LEU A 21 31.70 -7.26 -13.11
C LEU A 21 30.36 -7.05 -13.84
N GLU A 22 30.38 -7.01 -15.19
CA GLU A 22 29.14 -6.95 -15.97
C GLU A 22 28.29 -8.23 -15.81
N GLU A 23 28.90 -9.41 -15.79
CA GLU A 23 28.17 -10.66 -15.54
C GLU A 23 27.51 -10.65 -14.13
N LEU A 24 28.23 -10.18 -13.10
CA LEU A 24 27.65 -10.01 -11.76
C LEU A 24 26.50 -8.99 -11.71
N ARG A 25 26.53 -7.95 -12.56
CA ARG A 25 25.38 -7.04 -12.71
C ARG A 25 24.17 -7.76 -13.32
N HIS A 26 24.38 -8.58 -14.34
CA HIS A 26 23.30 -9.38 -14.92
C HIS A 26 22.73 -10.36 -13.89
N VAL A 27 23.58 -10.98 -13.07
CA VAL A 27 23.17 -11.80 -11.92
C VAL A 27 22.29 -10.98 -10.96
N ALA A 28 22.72 -9.77 -10.57
CA ALA A 28 21.94 -8.89 -9.69
C ALA A 28 20.57 -8.52 -10.29
N ILE A 29 20.51 -8.21 -11.59
CA ILE A 29 19.26 -7.90 -12.30
C ILE A 29 18.34 -9.13 -12.35
N LEU A 30 18.88 -10.33 -12.57
CA LEU A 30 18.08 -11.56 -12.58
C LEU A 30 17.52 -11.86 -11.19
N MET A 31 18.33 -11.75 -10.14
CA MET A 31 17.88 -11.89 -8.75
C MET A 31 16.77 -10.88 -8.41
N TYR A 32 16.94 -9.63 -8.85
CA TYR A 32 15.92 -8.60 -8.69
C TYR A 32 14.59 -8.97 -9.36
N LYS A 33 14.64 -9.40 -10.63
CA LYS A 33 13.46 -9.83 -11.38
C LYS A 33 12.79 -11.04 -10.74
N MET A 34 13.57 -11.97 -10.19
CA MET A 34 13.04 -13.12 -9.46
C MET A 34 12.31 -12.70 -8.17
N LEU A 35 12.88 -11.81 -7.35
CA LEU A 35 12.20 -11.28 -6.16
C LEU A 35 10.88 -10.55 -6.51
N LEU A 36 10.88 -9.79 -7.61
CA LEU A 36 9.68 -9.14 -8.13
C LEU A 36 8.61 -10.17 -8.53
N LEU A 37 9.01 -11.21 -9.27
CA LEU A 37 8.12 -12.31 -9.66
C LEU A 37 7.54 -13.05 -8.44
N GLU A 38 8.34 -13.31 -7.40
CA GLU A 38 7.88 -13.97 -6.18
C GLU A 38 6.80 -13.16 -5.46
N LYS A 39 6.96 -11.82 -5.40
CA LYS A 39 5.91 -10.94 -4.86
C LYS A 39 4.67 -10.93 -5.72
N LEU A 40 4.82 -10.88 -7.03
CA LEU A 40 3.70 -10.96 -7.97
C LEU A 40 2.97 -12.31 -7.84
N GLN A 41 3.69 -13.43 -7.78
CA GLN A 41 3.13 -14.76 -7.53
C GLN A 41 2.35 -14.81 -6.22
N THR A 42 2.90 -14.25 -5.14
CA THR A 42 2.20 -14.17 -3.84
C THR A 42 0.88 -13.41 -3.96
N LEU A 43 0.86 -12.28 -4.70
CA LEU A 43 -0.37 -11.53 -4.98
C LEU A 43 -1.39 -12.36 -5.76
N TRP A 44 -0.98 -13.04 -6.83
CA TRP A 44 -1.90 -13.88 -7.61
C TRP A 44 -2.40 -15.09 -6.85
N ILE A 45 -1.59 -15.69 -5.97
CA ILE A 45 -2.02 -16.74 -5.05
C ILE A 45 -3.07 -16.19 -4.08
N THR A 46 -2.86 -14.97 -3.58
CA THR A 46 -3.81 -14.29 -2.69
C THR A 46 -5.15 -14.02 -3.40
N TYR A 47 -5.12 -13.56 -4.65
CA TYR A 47 -6.31 -13.39 -5.49
C TYR A 47 -7.06 -14.72 -5.70
N ARG A 48 -6.34 -15.80 -6.03
CA ARG A 48 -6.91 -17.14 -6.18
C ARG A 48 -7.56 -17.60 -4.88
N LYS A 49 -6.87 -17.51 -3.75
CA LYS A 49 -7.40 -17.91 -2.45
C LYS A 49 -8.67 -17.15 -2.08
N SER A 50 -8.69 -15.83 -2.28
CA SER A 50 -9.89 -15.00 -2.08
C SER A 50 -11.03 -15.42 -3.01
N GLY A 51 -10.76 -15.61 -4.31
CA GLY A 51 -11.75 -15.98 -5.31
C GLY A 51 -12.32 -17.39 -5.16
N MET A 52 -11.53 -18.31 -4.59
CA MET A 52 -11.94 -19.69 -4.34
C MET A 52 -12.54 -19.90 -2.94
N GLY A 53 -12.53 -18.88 -2.09
CA GLY A 53 -12.96 -19.00 -0.69
C GLY A 53 -11.96 -19.75 0.21
N GLU A 54 -10.72 -19.90 -0.23
CA GLU A 54 -9.63 -20.61 0.47
C GLU A 54 -8.78 -19.65 1.34
N MET A 55 -9.17 -18.37 1.44
CA MET A 55 -8.43 -17.41 2.24
C MET A 55 -8.66 -17.69 3.74
N GLN A 56 -7.60 -18.19 4.40
CA GLN A 56 -7.64 -18.55 5.82
C GLN A 56 -7.97 -17.34 6.69
N GLN A 57 -8.93 -17.52 7.60
CA GLN A 57 -9.20 -16.60 8.68
C GLN A 57 -8.19 -16.88 9.79
N THR A 58 -7.37 -15.91 10.17
CA THR A 58 -6.35 -16.13 11.21
C THR A 58 -6.94 -16.38 12.60
N ARG A 59 -8.24 -16.15 12.87
CA ARG A 59 -8.81 -16.23 14.24
C ARG A 59 -10.33 -16.51 14.36
N SER A 60 -10.98 -17.18 13.41
CA SER A 60 -12.42 -17.46 13.53
C SER A 60 -12.74 -18.91 13.17
N THR A 61 -13.47 -19.56 14.08
CA THR A 61 -13.94 -20.95 14.03
C THR A 61 -15.12 -21.15 13.07
N MET A 62 -15.54 -20.11 12.34
CA MET A 62 -16.65 -20.20 11.40
C MET A 62 -16.14 -20.35 9.98
N ASP A 63 -16.29 -21.56 9.47
CA ASP A 63 -16.06 -21.94 8.09
C ASP A 63 -17.07 -21.25 7.19
N VAL A 64 -16.62 -20.44 6.21
CA VAL A 64 -17.36 -20.31 4.95
C VAL A 64 -16.43 -19.89 3.81
N GLY A 65 -16.37 -20.73 2.78
CA GLY A 65 -15.73 -20.48 1.47
C GLY A 65 -16.44 -19.41 0.64
N LEU A 66 -16.54 -18.19 1.17
CA LEU A 66 -17.07 -17.04 0.44
C LEU A 66 -16.11 -16.68 -0.70
N LYS A 67 -16.55 -16.91 -1.94
CA LYS A 67 -15.80 -16.59 -3.14
C LYS A 67 -15.84 -15.08 -3.41
N ILE A 68 -14.71 -14.40 -3.24
CA ILE A 68 -14.59 -12.96 -3.50
C ILE A 68 -13.47 -12.73 -4.50
N TRP A 69 -13.83 -12.46 -5.74
CA TRP A 69 -12.88 -12.03 -6.74
C TRP A 69 -12.54 -10.54 -6.57
N PRO A 70 -11.25 -10.19 -6.47
CA PRO A 70 -10.80 -8.80 -6.46
C PRO A 70 -11.32 -8.02 -7.67
N PHE A 71 -11.54 -6.72 -7.51
CA PHE A 71 -12.06 -5.86 -8.58
C PHE A 71 -11.13 -5.85 -9.79
N GLU A 72 -9.82 -5.88 -9.58
CA GLU A 72 -8.80 -5.93 -10.62
C GLU A 72 -8.90 -7.18 -11.51
N ILE A 73 -9.40 -8.29 -10.95
CA ILE A 73 -9.65 -9.52 -11.71
C ILE A 73 -10.96 -9.40 -12.47
N ARG A 74 -12.04 -9.03 -11.76
CA ARG A 74 -13.37 -8.88 -12.37
C ARG A 74 -13.37 -7.88 -13.52
N SER A 75 -12.71 -6.73 -13.35
CA SER A 75 -12.60 -5.70 -14.40
C SER A 75 -11.89 -6.20 -15.66
N ARG A 76 -10.91 -7.09 -15.54
CA ARG A 76 -10.16 -7.63 -16.68
C ARG A 76 -10.92 -8.69 -17.47
N ILE A 77 -11.85 -9.40 -16.84
CA ILE A 77 -12.66 -10.43 -17.51
C ILE A 77 -14.00 -9.93 -18.05
N LYS A 78 -14.44 -8.71 -17.67
CA LYS A 78 -15.74 -8.11 -18.05
C LYS A 78 -16.01 -8.09 -19.56
N HIS A 79 -14.97 -8.10 -20.39
CA HIS A 79 -15.10 -8.05 -21.85
C HIS A 79 -15.03 -9.43 -22.53
N VAL A 80 -14.81 -10.50 -21.76
CA VAL A 80 -14.73 -11.87 -22.29
C VAL A 80 -16.16 -12.42 -22.45
N LYS A 81 -16.69 -12.29 -23.67
CA LYS A 81 -17.98 -12.88 -24.05
C LYS A 81 -17.79 -14.37 -24.32
N ASN A 82 -18.07 -15.19 -23.32
CA ASN A 82 -18.20 -16.63 -23.49
C ASN A 82 -19.48 -17.09 -22.78
N ALA A 83 -20.48 -17.51 -23.55
CA ALA A 83 -21.84 -17.77 -23.05
C ALA A 83 -21.94 -19.03 -22.18
N ASN A 84 -20.94 -19.92 -22.27
CA ASN A 84 -20.96 -21.24 -21.65
C ASN A 84 -20.17 -21.32 -20.34
N ILE A 85 -19.66 -20.20 -19.84
CA ILE A 85 -18.77 -20.15 -18.67
C ILE A 85 -19.25 -19.04 -17.71
N THR A 86 -19.35 -19.36 -16.42
CA THR A 86 -19.69 -18.40 -15.37
C THR A 86 -18.59 -17.35 -15.18
N ASP A 87 -18.91 -16.19 -14.62
CA ASP A 87 -17.90 -15.15 -14.38
C ASP A 87 -16.84 -15.59 -13.36
N ASP A 88 -17.18 -16.47 -12.42
CA ASP A 88 -16.24 -17.04 -11.46
C ASP A 88 -15.24 -17.98 -12.15
N GLU A 89 -15.71 -18.85 -13.06
CA GLU A 89 -14.83 -19.72 -13.85
C GLU A 89 -13.92 -18.90 -14.78
N LYS A 90 -14.42 -17.80 -15.36
CA LYS A 90 -13.58 -16.88 -16.14
C LYS A 90 -12.50 -16.23 -15.28
N CYS A 91 -12.83 -15.80 -14.07
CA CYS A 91 -11.86 -15.26 -13.12
C CYS A 91 -10.78 -16.29 -12.79
N GLN A 92 -11.20 -17.52 -12.50
CA GLN A 92 -10.30 -18.62 -12.15
C GLN A 92 -9.35 -18.95 -13.31
N LEU A 93 -9.87 -19.18 -14.52
CA LEU A 93 -9.06 -19.47 -15.70
C LEU A 93 -8.03 -18.36 -15.99
N PHE A 94 -8.45 -17.10 -15.84
CA PHE A 94 -7.56 -15.96 -16.02
C PHE A 94 -6.43 -15.94 -14.98
N VAL A 95 -6.75 -16.17 -13.71
CA VAL A 95 -5.78 -16.22 -12.61
C VAL A 95 -4.82 -17.39 -12.77
N ASP A 96 -5.32 -18.58 -13.10
CA ASP A 96 -4.50 -19.78 -13.33
C ASP A 96 -3.54 -19.59 -14.52
N HIS A 97 -4.01 -18.96 -15.61
CA HIS A 97 -3.16 -18.59 -16.74
C HIS A 97 -2.04 -17.61 -16.36
N CYS A 98 -2.37 -16.59 -15.57
CA CYS A 98 -1.37 -15.65 -15.06
C CYS A 98 -0.35 -16.34 -14.15
N GLN A 99 -0.79 -17.23 -13.25
CA GLN A 99 0.12 -18.00 -12.40
C GLN A 99 1.06 -18.89 -13.21
N LYS A 100 0.53 -19.59 -14.22
CA LYS A 100 1.36 -20.41 -15.11
C LYS A 100 2.44 -19.58 -15.80
N LYS A 101 2.07 -18.44 -16.41
CA LYS A 101 3.05 -17.53 -17.05
C LYS A 101 4.14 -17.05 -16.10
N LEU A 102 3.80 -16.79 -14.84
CA LEU A 102 4.77 -16.37 -13.83
C LEU A 102 5.73 -17.50 -13.46
N ASN A 103 5.23 -18.74 -13.36
CA ASN A 103 6.06 -19.92 -13.11
C ASN A 103 7.03 -20.16 -14.26
N ASP A 104 6.53 -20.14 -15.50
CA ASP A 104 7.35 -20.30 -16.70
C ASP A 104 8.45 -19.22 -16.76
N GLN A 105 8.10 -17.96 -16.46
CA GLN A 105 9.06 -16.86 -16.44
C GLN A 105 10.11 -16.98 -15.33
N ASN A 106 9.72 -17.49 -14.16
CA ASN A 106 10.65 -17.73 -13.04
C ASN A 106 11.65 -18.83 -13.40
N GLU A 107 11.20 -19.91 -14.05
CA GLU A 107 12.08 -20.97 -14.53
C GLU A 107 13.09 -20.45 -15.57
N ILE A 108 12.66 -19.59 -16.49
CA ILE A 108 13.56 -18.92 -17.44
C ILE A 108 14.64 -18.11 -16.70
N TYR A 109 14.27 -17.31 -15.70
CA TYR A 109 15.25 -16.52 -14.94
C TYR A 109 16.19 -17.38 -14.09
N ARG A 110 15.70 -18.47 -13.49
CA ARG A 110 16.56 -19.44 -12.77
C ARG A 110 17.59 -20.08 -13.69
N ASN A 111 17.18 -20.47 -14.90
CA ASN A 111 18.09 -21.05 -15.89
C ASN A 111 19.13 -20.02 -16.38
N GLN A 112 18.71 -18.77 -16.63
CA GLN A 112 19.62 -17.68 -16.97
C GLN A 112 20.60 -17.36 -15.84
N LEU A 113 20.13 -17.35 -14.59
CA LEU A 113 20.96 -17.11 -13.41
C LEU A 113 22.05 -18.19 -13.30
N ARG A 114 21.66 -19.47 -13.40
CA ARG A 114 22.60 -20.60 -13.37
C ARG A 114 23.64 -20.55 -14.49
N TYR A 115 23.22 -20.17 -15.71
CA TYR A 115 24.15 -19.98 -16.82
C TYR A 115 25.12 -18.83 -16.54
N ARG A 116 24.64 -17.68 -16.06
CA ARG A 116 25.47 -16.50 -15.83
C ARG A 116 26.47 -16.73 -14.69
N THR A 117 26.05 -17.36 -13.60
CA THR A 117 26.95 -17.67 -12.47
C THR A 117 28.04 -18.65 -12.86
N SER A 118 27.79 -19.60 -13.78
CA SER A 118 28.82 -20.52 -14.28
C SER A 118 29.88 -19.85 -15.16
N HIS A 119 29.61 -18.64 -15.69
CA HIS A 119 30.56 -17.87 -16.50
C HIS A 119 31.38 -16.87 -15.68
N VAL A 120 31.09 -16.74 -14.37
CA VAL A 120 31.89 -15.94 -13.45
C VAL A 120 32.94 -16.84 -12.82
N MET A 121 34.20 -16.66 -13.21
CA MET A 121 35.32 -17.41 -12.63
C MET A 121 35.40 -17.18 -11.11
N ASP A 122 35.49 -18.25 -10.32
CA ASP A 122 35.50 -18.23 -8.86
C ASP A 122 34.29 -17.51 -8.24
N TYR A 123 33.08 -17.73 -8.78
CA TYR A 123 31.85 -17.28 -8.13
C TYR A 123 31.73 -17.94 -6.74
N THR A 124 31.68 -17.14 -5.68
CA THR A 124 31.60 -17.64 -4.29
C THR A 124 30.26 -17.30 -3.65
N SER A 125 29.88 -18.07 -2.63
CA SER A 125 28.70 -17.78 -1.81
C SER A 125 28.75 -16.39 -1.15
N ALA A 126 29.95 -15.86 -0.88
CA ALA A 126 30.11 -14.51 -0.36
C ALA A 126 29.71 -13.44 -1.39
N MET A 127 30.04 -13.65 -2.67
CA MET A 127 29.59 -12.76 -3.76
C MET A 127 28.08 -12.84 -3.92
N GLU A 128 27.52 -14.05 -3.92
CA GLU A 128 26.08 -14.27 -4.00
C GLU A 128 25.33 -13.54 -2.88
N LEU A 129 25.72 -13.76 -1.63
CA LEU A 129 25.11 -13.11 -0.47
C LEU A 129 25.21 -11.58 -0.53
N THR A 130 26.34 -11.07 -1.03
CA THR A 130 26.56 -9.62 -1.18
C THR A 130 25.63 -9.03 -2.23
N ILE A 131 25.48 -9.71 -3.37
CA ILE A 131 24.56 -9.29 -4.43
C ILE A 131 23.11 -9.39 -3.95
N GLU A 132 22.74 -10.48 -3.27
CA GLU A 132 21.42 -10.62 -2.67
C GLU A 132 21.09 -9.47 -1.72
N ASN A 133 22.01 -9.12 -0.83
CA ASN A 133 21.79 -8.05 0.13
C ASN A 133 21.63 -6.69 -0.58
N PHE A 134 22.48 -6.41 -1.57
CA PHE A 134 22.37 -5.21 -2.40
C PHE A 134 21.01 -5.13 -3.12
N VAL A 135 20.59 -6.24 -3.75
CA VAL A 135 19.33 -6.36 -4.47
C VAL A 135 18.13 -6.21 -3.51
N LYS A 136 18.16 -6.87 -2.35
CA LYS A 136 17.09 -6.80 -1.32
C LYS A 136 16.93 -5.37 -0.80
N GLN A 137 18.02 -4.63 -0.60
CA GLN A 137 17.96 -3.23 -0.20
C GLN A 137 17.30 -2.35 -1.28
N GLY A 138 17.68 -2.53 -2.56
CA GLY A 138 17.08 -1.79 -3.67
C GLY A 138 15.62 -2.15 -3.95
N PHE A 139 15.19 -3.37 -3.60
CA PHE A 139 13.84 -3.87 -3.83
C PHE A 139 12.77 -3.33 -2.87
N MET A 140 13.18 -2.70 -1.75
CA MET A 140 12.26 -2.29 -0.67
C MET A 140 11.06 -1.47 -1.16
N TYR A 141 11.29 -0.49 -2.04
CA TYR A 141 10.22 0.38 -2.55
C TYR A 141 9.20 -0.37 -3.41
N GLN A 142 9.65 -1.25 -4.30
CA GLN A 142 8.74 -2.00 -5.17
C GLN A 142 8.00 -3.10 -4.40
N ARG A 143 8.62 -3.66 -3.37
CA ARG A 143 7.98 -4.61 -2.46
C ARG A 143 6.74 -4.01 -1.79
N ILE A 144 6.79 -2.73 -1.41
CA ILE A 144 5.70 -2.08 -0.69
C ILE A 144 4.41 -2.12 -1.50
N ASP A 145 4.44 -1.78 -2.79
CA ASP A 145 3.22 -1.82 -3.63
C ASP A 145 2.53 -3.19 -3.61
N TYR A 146 3.29 -4.28 -3.79
CA TYR A 146 2.73 -5.64 -3.77
C TYR A 146 2.23 -6.05 -2.39
N ASP A 147 3.01 -5.79 -1.34
CA ASP A 147 2.60 -6.07 0.04
C ASP A 147 1.31 -5.30 0.38
N CYS A 148 1.18 -4.07 -0.13
CA CYS A 148 0.00 -3.25 0.04
C CYS A 148 -1.23 -3.83 -0.64
N ARG A 149 -1.10 -4.25 -1.90
CA ARG A 149 -2.19 -4.87 -2.65
C ARG A 149 -2.63 -6.20 -2.04
N ILE A 150 -1.69 -7.02 -1.57
CA ILE A 150 -1.99 -8.29 -0.88
C ILE A 150 -2.84 -8.03 0.35
N ALA A 151 -2.41 -7.12 1.22
CA ALA A 151 -3.13 -6.81 2.45
C ALA A 151 -4.51 -6.20 2.18
N LEU A 152 -4.65 -5.34 1.14
CA LEU A 152 -5.96 -4.78 0.77
C LEU A 152 -6.97 -5.85 0.36
N VAL A 153 -6.54 -6.91 -0.33
CA VAL A 153 -7.39 -8.07 -0.63
C VAL A 153 -7.85 -8.74 0.67
N GLN A 154 -6.94 -8.95 1.61
CA GLN A 154 -7.24 -9.58 2.90
C GLN A 154 -8.25 -8.75 3.72
N TYR A 155 -8.02 -7.44 3.83
CA TYR A 155 -8.94 -6.55 4.55
C TYR A 155 -10.33 -6.51 3.90
N HIS A 156 -10.40 -6.52 2.57
CA HIS A 156 -11.67 -6.57 1.85
C HIS A 156 -12.39 -7.90 2.09
N TYR A 157 -11.68 -9.02 2.01
CA TYR A 157 -12.22 -10.35 2.26
C TYR A 157 -12.84 -10.46 3.66
N VAL A 158 -12.11 -9.98 4.67
CA VAL A 158 -12.60 -9.93 6.06
C VAL A 158 -13.84 -9.04 6.20
N ASP A 159 -13.86 -7.85 5.56
CA ASP A 159 -15.00 -6.94 5.61
C ASP A 159 -16.28 -7.58 5.04
N GLU A 160 -16.18 -8.29 3.92
CA GLU A 160 -17.31 -8.98 3.30
C GLU A 160 -17.81 -10.18 4.12
N ILE A 161 -16.90 -10.93 4.77
CA ILE A 161 -17.31 -11.98 5.72
C ILE A 161 -18.09 -11.39 6.88
N LEU A 162 -17.57 -10.33 7.51
CA LEU A 162 -18.23 -9.70 8.66
C LEU A 162 -19.61 -9.17 8.28
N LYS A 163 -19.75 -8.56 7.09
CA LYS A 163 -21.07 -8.19 6.55
C LYS A 163 -21.97 -9.40 6.42
N ARG A 164 -21.53 -10.46 5.74
CA ARG A 164 -22.34 -11.66 5.49
C ARG A 164 -22.80 -12.30 6.80
N GLN A 165 -21.92 -12.40 7.79
CA GLN A 165 -22.27 -12.89 9.12
C GLN A 165 -23.30 -12.00 9.80
N TYR A 166 -23.14 -10.68 9.71
CA TYR A 166 -24.12 -9.74 10.25
C TYR A 166 -25.50 -9.93 9.60
N TRP A 167 -25.54 -10.23 8.30
CA TRP A 167 -26.78 -10.49 7.57
C TRP A 167 -27.46 -11.82 7.95
N ILE A 168 -26.68 -12.84 8.31
CA ILE A 168 -27.20 -14.16 8.75
C ILE A 168 -27.98 -14.03 10.07
N GLU A 169 -27.63 -13.05 10.90
CA GLU A 169 -28.39 -12.71 12.12
C GLU A 169 -29.79 -12.11 11.82
N ASN A 170 -30.17 -11.99 10.54
CA ASN A 170 -31.45 -11.46 10.07
C ASN A 170 -31.80 -10.09 10.68
N PRO A 171 -30.94 -9.07 10.52
CA PRO A 171 -31.19 -7.77 11.11
C PRO A 171 -32.41 -7.09 10.49
N ASN A 172 -33.20 -6.41 11.31
CA ASN A 172 -34.27 -5.53 10.85
C ASN A 172 -33.70 -4.24 10.24
N GLU A 173 -34.54 -3.46 9.55
CA GLU A 173 -34.11 -2.23 8.87
C GLU A 173 -33.39 -1.24 9.80
N ASN A 174 -33.84 -1.08 11.04
CA ASN A 174 -33.19 -0.18 11.99
C ASN A 174 -31.76 -0.64 12.32
N GLN A 175 -31.57 -1.94 12.60
CA GLN A 175 -30.25 -2.53 12.86
C GLN A 175 -29.30 -2.38 11.66
N ILE A 176 -29.81 -2.56 10.45
CA ILE A 176 -29.07 -2.35 9.20
C ILE A 176 -28.59 -0.90 9.08
N GLN A 177 -29.47 0.06 9.32
CA GLN A 177 -29.14 1.48 9.23
C GLN A 177 -28.13 1.89 10.30
N LEU A 178 -28.27 1.37 11.52
CA LEU A 178 -27.30 1.53 12.60
C LEU A 178 -25.91 1.03 12.20
N PHE A 179 -25.83 -0.18 11.65
CA PHE A 179 -24.58 -0.76 11.19
C PHE A 179 -23.90 0.08 10.10
N LYS A 180 -24.66 0.50 9.09
CA LYS A 180 -24.14 1.36 8.00
C LYS A 180 -23.66 2.70 8.54
N ARG A 181 -24.43 3.34 9.42
CA ARG A 181 -24.11 4.64 10.01
C ARG A 181 -22.81 4.57 10.82
N PHE A 182 -22.65 3.58 11.69
CA PHE A 182 -21.42 3.44 12.48
C PHE A 182 -20.19 3.16 11.64
N CYS A 183 -20.29 2.31 10.62
CA CYS A 183 -19.18 2.08 9.71
C CYS A 183 -18.77 3.36 8.97
N LYS A 184 -19.75 4.17 8.53
CA LYS A 184 -19.50 5.46 7.87
C LYS A 184 -18.80 6.44 8.80
N LEU A 185 -19.37 6.69 9.98
CA LEU A 185 -18.80 7.61 10.97
C LEU A 185 -17.38 7.20 11.37
N LYS A 186 -17.15 5.90 11.54
CA LYS A 186 -15.82 5.37 11.87
C LYS A 186 -14.82 5.60 10.74
N TYR A 187 -15.23 5.41 9.49
CA TYR A 187 -14.40 5.66 8.33
C TYR A 187 -13.99 7.14 8.22
N GLU A 188 -14.94 8.06 8.44
CA GLU A 188 -14.71 9.51 8.43
C GLU A 188 -13.78 9.96 9.57
N GLU A 189 -13.98 9.45 10.79
CA GLU A 189 -13.10 9.71 11.93
C GLU A 189 -11.67 9.23 11.67
N ALA A 190 -11.53 7.98 11.23
CA ALA A 190 -10.23 7.37 10.97
C ALA A 190 -9.47 8.07 9.83
N ILE A 191 -10.12 8.39 8.70
CA ILE A 191 -9.48 9.14 7.60
C ILE A 191 -8.94 10.48 8.10
N THR A 192 -9.74 11.24 8.83
CA THR A 192 -9.34 12.57 9.30
C THR A 192 -8.16 12.47 10.26
N LYS A 193 -8.20 11.51 11.19
CA LYS A 193 -7.11 11.21 12.12
C LYS A 193 -5.82 10.84 11.38
N TYR A 194 -5.88 9.99 10.36
CA TYR A 194 -4.70 9.59 9.61
C TYR A 194 -4.16 10.71 8.71
N HIS A 195 -5.02 11.54 8.13
CA HIS A 195 -4.60 12.72 7.37
C HIS A 195 -3.82 13.69 8.26
N PHE A 196 -4.34 14.02 9.45
CA PHE A 196 -3.63 14.81 10.45
C PHE A 196 -2.28 14.19 10.84
N ASN A 197 -2.25 12.88 11.15
CA ASN A 197 -1.02 12.19 11.52
C ASN A 197 0.01 12.17 10.39
N SER A 198 -0.42 12.15 9.13
CA SER A 198 0.46 12.28 7.97
C SER A 198 1.10 13.67 7.94
N LEU A 199 0.30 14.74 8.02
CA LEU A 199 0.79 16.13 8.02
C LEU A 199 1.76 16.39 9.19
N LYS A 200 1.42 15.90 10.39
CA LYS A 200 2.26 16.03 11.59
C LYS A 200 3.66 15.43 11.39
N GLN A 201 3.78 14.35 10.62
CA GLN A 201 5.07 13.71 10.36
C GLN A 201 5.83 14.35 9.19
N CYS A 202 5.14 14.86 8.18
CA CYS A 202 5.78 15.50 7.03
C CYS A 202 6.38 16.87 7.37
N ILE A 203 5.75 17.64 8.26
CA ILE A 203 6.17 19.01 8.59
C ILE A 203 7.61 19.07 9.14
N PRO A 204 8.02 18.28 10.15
CA PRO A 204 9.40 18.32 10.63
C PRO A 204 10.42 17.95 9.55
N VAL A 205 10.10 17.00 8.66
CA VAL A 205 10.98 16.60 7.55
C VAL A 205 11.11 17.74 6.55
N HIS A 206 10.02 18.42 6.21
CA HIS A 206 10.02 19.57 5.31
C HIS A 206 10.67 20.82 5.89
N LEU A 207 10.64 20.99 7.23
CA LEU A 207 11.30 22.10 7.92
C LEU A 207 12.79 21.84 8.20
N ALA A 208 13.20 20.57 8.43
CA ALA A 208 14.58 20.21 8.73
C ALA A 208 15.46 20.09 7.48
N LEU A 209 14.86 19.72 6.35
CA LEU A 209 15.52 19.74 5.06
C LEU A 209 15.46 21.18 4.51
N ASN A 210 16.55 21.94 4.66
CA ASN A 210 16.83 23.16 3.86
C ASN A 210 16.96 22.88 2.33
N SER A 211 16.34 21.80 1.84
CA SER A 211 16.50 21.24 0.51
C SER A 211 15.18 21.25 -0.26
N PHE A 212 14.41 22.34 -0.15
CA PHE A 212 13.42 22.68 -1.18
C PHE A 212 14.06 23.21 -2.46
N GLN A 213 15.39 23.24 -2.54
CA GLN A 213 16.17 23.61 -3.73
C GLN A 213 15.81 22.82 -5.02
N ASN A 214 15.11 21.69 -4.95
CA ASN A 214 14.87 20.83 -6.12
C ASN A 214 13.41 20.76 -6.63
N GLN A 215 12.43 21.34 -5.93
CA GLN A 215 11.13 21.62 -6.55
C GLN A 215 11.15 23.07 -6.97
N LEU A 216 11.43 23.32 -8.26
CA LEU A 216 11.40 24.64 -8.88
C LEU A 216 10.11 25.36 -8.45
N VAL A 217 10.20 26.20 -7.42
CA VAL A 217 9.28 27.31 -7.25
C VAL A 217 9.39 28.06 -8.56
N GLY A 218 8.32 28.07 -9.35
CA GLY A 218 8.35 28.59 -10.73
C GLY A 218 9.05 29.93 -10.73
N LYS A 219 10.26 30.00 -11.28
CA LYS A 219 11.04 31.23 -11.24
C LYS A 219 10.24 32.27 -12.03
N PRO A 220 9.95 33.44 -11.45
CA PRO A 220 9.28 34.49 -12.18
C PRO A 220 10.16 34.86 -13.37
N SER A 221 9.62 34.77 -14.59
CA SER A 221 10.30 35.17 -15.83
C SER A 221 10.86 36.61 -15.75
N ILE A 222 10.26 37.42 -14.88
CA ILE A 222 10.67 38.79 -14.53
C ILE A 222 12.05 38.82 -13.87
N ILE A 223 12.38 37.92 -12.93
CA ILE A 223 13.69 37.91 -12.25
C ILE A 223 14.79 37.54 -13.24
N ASP A 224 14.55 36.55 -14.10
CA ASP A 224 15.53 36.09 -15.08
C ASP A 224 15.84 37.13 -16.17
N SER A 225 14.91 38.08 -16.39
CA SER A 225 15.08 39.19 -17.34
C SER A 225 15.99 40.33 -16.86
N ILE A 226 16.35 40.36 -15.57
CA ILE A 226 17.15 41.44 -14.96
C ILE A 226 18.60 41.37 -15.47
N GLN A 227 19.06 42.34 -16.25
CA GLN A 227 20.41 42.32 -16.84
C GLN A 227 21.55 42.31 -15.80
N ASP A 228 21.38 43.02 -14.68
CA ASP A 228 22.36 43.02 -13.59
C ASP A 228 22.39 41.67 -12.86
N ILE A 229 23.51 40.95 -13.01
CA ILE A 229 23.74 39.61 -12.46
C ILE A 229 23.68 39.61 -10.92
N THR A 230 24.20 40.66 -10.29
CA THR A 230 24.28 40.76 -8.82
C THR A 230 22.89 40.95 -8.24
N VAL A 231 22.12 41.86 -8.83
CA VAL A 231 20.71 42.10 -8.45
C VAL A 231 19.85 40.87 -8.70
N ARG A 232 20.02 40.22 -9.87
CA ARG A 232 19.32 38.98 -10.23
C ARG A 232 19.56 37.87 -9.20
N LYS A 233 20.83 37.62 -8.82
CA LYS A 233 21.18 36.61 -7.82
C LYS A 233 20.58 36.92 -6.46
N LYS A 234 20.64 38.18 -6.02
CA LYS A 234 20.09 38.63 -4.74
C LYS A 234 18.57 38.43 -4.68
N LEU A 235 17.85 38.87 -5.72
CA LEU A 235 16.40 38.72 -5.80
C LEU A 235 15.97 37.25 -5.96
N SER A 236 16.69 36.45 -6.74
CA SER A 236 16.42 35.02 -6.84
C SER A 236 16.58 34.31 -5.50
N LYS A 237 17.61 34.66 -4.72
CA LYS A 237 17.81 34.10 -3.38
C LYS A 237 16.65 34.49 -2.45
N HIS A 238 16.30 35.77 -2.42
CA HIS A 238 15.22 36.27 -1.57
C HIS A 238 13.86 35.67 -1.95
N TYR A 239 13.58 35.51 -3.25
CA TYR A 239 12.37 34.85 -3.72
C TYR A 239 12.26 33.39 -3.24
N ILE A 240 13.37 32.64 -3.29
CA ILE A 240 13.42 31.27 -2.78
C ILE A 240 13.16 31.27 -1.27
N GLU A 241 13.81 32.14 -0.50
CA GLU A 241 13.60 32.27 0.95
C GLU A 241 12.12 32.56 1.29
N VAL A 242 11.50 33.52 0.61
CA VAL A 242 10.08 33.87 0.82
C VAL A 242 9.14 32.73 0.43
N ALA A 243 9.41 32.05 -0.69
CA ALA A 243 8.59 30.94 -1.14
C ALA A 243 8.69 29.71 -0.23
N GLU A 244 9.89 29.41 0.29
CA GLU A 244 10.10 28.35 1.28
C GLU A 244 9.38 28.67 2.59
N GLN A 245 9.48 29.92 3.07
CA GLN A 245 8.76 30.37 4.26
C GLN A 245 7.23 30.28 4.08
N ALA A 246 6.70 30.79 2.98
CA ALA A 246 5.27 30.74 2.69
C ALA A 246 4.75 29.29 2.60
N LYS A 247 5.56 28.37 2.04
CA LYS A 247 5.23 26.94 1.99
C LYS A 247 5.21 26.32 3.38
N ALA A 248 6.19 26.63 4.23
CA ALA A 248 6.21 26.20 5.63
C ALA A 248 4.98 26.68 6.39
N ASP A 249 4.63 27.96 6.24
CA ASP A 249 3.44 28.56 6.88
C ASP A 249 2.15 27.89 6.41
N ILE A 250 2.00 27.62 5.10
CA ILE A 250 0.86 26.88 4.54
C ILE A 250 0.79 25.46 5.12
N MET A 251 1.91 24.76 5.27
CA MET A 251 1.92 23.42 5.85
C MET A 251 1.51 23.43 7.33
N ILE A 252 1.97 24.41 8.11
CA ILE A 252 1.56 24.59 9.51
C ILE A 252 0.05 24.87 9.57
N LEU A 253 -0.45 25.80 8.75
CA LEU A 253 -1.88 26.13 8.69
C LEU A 253 -2.72 24.92 8.27
N ALA A 254 -2.26 24.13 7.31
CA ALA A 254 -2.93 22.90 6.88
C ALA A 254 -2.99 21.87 8.02
N ARG A 255 -1.91 21.68 8.78
CA ARG A 255 -1.90 20.81 9.97
C ARG A 255 -2.88 21.28 11.02
N ASP A 256 -2.86 22.56 11.37
CA ASP A 256 -3.72 23.11 12.42
C ASP A 256 -5.20 23.02 12.02
N THR A 257 -5.50 23.25 10.74
CA THR A 257 -6.83 23.02 10.16
C THR A 257 -7.24 21.55 10.25
N ALA A 258 -6.35 20.63 9.86
CA ALA A 258 -6.61 19.19 9.95
C ALA A 258 -6.78 18.71 11.39
N GLU A 259 -6.06 19.29 12.35
CA GLU A 259 -6.21 19.00 13.77
C GLU A 259 -7.58 19.46 14.29
N GLY A 260 -7.99 20.67 13.93
CA GLY A 260 -9.32 21.20 14.26
C GLY A 260 -10.43 20.31 13.71
N GLN A 261 -10.33 19.92 12.44
CA GLN A 261 -11.26 18.97 11.81
C GLN A 261 -11.26 17.61 12.52
N MET A 262 -10.08 17.05 12.82
CA MET A 262 -9.97 15.77 13.54
C MET A 262 -10.69 15.83 14.89
N ARG A 263 -10.46 16.88 15.68
CA ARG A 263 -11.13 17.06 16.98
C ARG A 263 -12.65 17.19 16.82
N GLN A 264 -13.12 17.90 15.79
CA GLN A 264 -14.54 18.04 15.49
C GLN A 264 -15.19 16.70 15.11
N TYR A 265 -14.59 15.96 14.18
CA TYR A 265 -15.07 14.64 13.77
C TYR A 265 -15.03 13.63 14.91
N GLN A 266 -13.98 13.63 15.73
CA GLN A 266 -13.89 12.75 16.89
C GLN A 266 -14.98 13.07 17.93
N LYS A 267 -15.24 14.36 18.19
CA LYS A 267 -16.32 14.79 19.08
C LYS A 267 -17.68 14.38 18.54
N GLN A 268 -17.93 14.60 17.24
CA GLN A 268 -19.17 14.21 16.57
C GLN A 268 -19.37 12.69 16.60
N TYR A 269 -18.32 11.92 16.27
CA TYR A 269 -18.33 10.45 16.35
C TYR A 269 -18.70 9.98 17.76
N ASN A 270 -18.03 10.48 18.80
CA ASN A 270 -18.29 10.08 20.18
C ASN A 270 -19.72 10.45 20.62
N MET A 271 -20.20 11.64 20.24
CA MET A 271 -21.55 12.10 20.55
C MET A 271 -22.61 11.23 19.87
N GLU A 272 -22.48 11.01 18.56
CA GLU A 272 -23.43 10.18 17.80
C GLU A 272 -23.40 8.73 18.26
N MET A 273 -22.21 8.18 18.54
CA MET A 273 -22.07 6.83 19.07
C MET A 273 -22.79 6.69 20.41
N ASN A 274 -22.60 7.65 21.32
CA ASN A 274 -23.29 7.65 22.62
C ASN A 274 -24.81 7.79 22.49
N GLN A 275 -25.28 8.71 21.64
CA GLN A 275 -26.72 8.89 21.40
C GLN A 275 -27.36 7.63 20.83
N VAL A 276 -26.68 6.98 19.90
CA VAL A 276 -27.18 5.76 19.27
C VAL A 276 -27.21 4.60 20.27
N TRP A 277 -26.18 4.41 21.11
CA TRP A 277 -26.19 3.39 22.16
C TRP A 277 -27.24 3.66 23.24
N GLN A 278 -27.50 4.94 23.56
CA GLN A 278 -28.60 5.30 24.45
C GLN A 278 -29.97 4.98 23.82
N HIS A 279 -30.15 5.29 22.55
CA HIS A 279 -31.38 4.98 21.82
C HIS A 279 -31.60 3.47 21.69
N GLU A 280 -30.55 2.70 21.39
CA GLU A 280 -30.57 1.23 21.33
C GLU A 280 -31.13 0.63 22.62
N LYS A 281 -30.69 1.13 23.79
CA LYS A 281 -31.16 0.67 25.11
C LYS A 281 -32.63 1.00 25.38
N MET A 282 -33.21 1.94 24.65
CA MET A 282 -34.63 2.34 24.77
C MET A 282 -35.54 1.59 23.80
N LEU A 283 -35.00 0.91 22.79
CA LEU A 283 -35.79 0.16 21.81
C LEU A 283 -36.44 -1.09 22.44
N PRO A 284 -37.57 -1.58 21.88
CA PRO A 284 -38.11 -2.90 22.23
C PRO A 284 -37.08 -4.00 21.99
N LEU A 285 -37.08 -5.08 22.79
CA LEU A 285 -36.06 -6.13 22.74
C LEU A 285 -35.85 -6.72 21.33
N VAL A 286 -36.94 -6.88 20.56
CA VAL A 286 -36.94 -7.41 19.19
C VAL A 286 -36.23 -6.48 18.19
N GLN A 287 -36.07 -5.20 18.54
CA GLN A 287 -35.39 -4.20 17.71
C GLN A 287 -33.95 -3.92 18.14
N ARG A 288 -33.50 -4.49 19.27
CA ARG A 288 -32.15 -4.30 19.83
C ARG A 288 -31.10 -5.13 19.12
N LEU A 289 -29.84 -4.69 19.20
CA LEU A 289 -28.74 -5.47 18.63
C LEU A 289 -28.49 -6.72 19.48
N THR A 290 -28.33 -7.87 18.84
CA THR A 290 -27.90 -9.08 19.54
C THR A 290 -26.43 -8.93 19.96
N PRO A 291 -25.96 -9.64 21.01
CA PRO A 291 -24.55 -9.64 21.37
C PRO A 291 -23.63 -10.04 20.20
N THR A 292 -24.09 -10.98 19.35
CA THR A 292 -23.38 -11.38 18.13
C THR A 292 -23.27 -10.24 17.13
N MET A 293 -24.37 -9.53 16.87
CA MET A 293 -24.37 -8.35 16.00
C MET A 293 -23.39 -7.28 16.51
N ILE A 294 -23.40 -6.97 17.82
CA ILE A 294 -22.49 -6.00 18.42
C ILE A 294 -21.02 -6.41 18.18
N HIS A 295 -20.68 -7.66 18.47
CA HIS A 295 -19.33 -8.20 18.26
C HIS A 295 -18.88 -8.12 16.80
N LEU A 296 -19.76 -8.46 15.85
CA LEU A 296 -19.47 -8.35 14.41
C LEU A 296 -19.26 -6.90 13.98
N MET A 297 -20.04 -5.98 14.54
CA MET A 297 -19.88 -4.54 14.31
C MET A 297 -18.51 -4.08 14.82
N GLU A 298 -18.16 -4.37 16.07
CA GLU A 298 -16.87 -4.00 16.66
C GLU A 298 -15.68 -4.54 15.87
N LYS A 299 -15.74 -5.83 15.47
CA LYS A 299 -14.71 -6.42 14.59
C LYS A 299 -14.57 -5.68 13.28
N ARG A 300 -15.68 -5.27 12.67
CA ARG A 300 -15.65 -4.53 11.41
C ARG A 300 -15.09 -3.13 11.58
N LEU A 301 -15.43 -2.44 12.67
CA LEU A 301 -14.86 -1.13 13.00
C LEU A 301 -13.33 -1.23 13.22
N ALA A 302 -12.87 -2.26 13.91
CA ALA A 302 -11.44 -2.53 14.07
C ALA A 302 -10.75 -2.87 12.74
N ASN A 303 -11.41 -3.62 11.85
CA ASN A 303 -10.92 -3.92 10.51
C ASN A 303 -10.77 -2.65 9.66
N ILE A 304 -11.70 -1.68 9.79
CA ILE A 304 -11.60 -0.36 9.13
C ILE A 304 -10.36 0.39 9.62
N ASP A 305 -10.14 0.46 10.94
CA ASP A 305 -8.95 1.11 11.52
C ASP A 305 -7.66 0.48 11.00
N ALA A 306 -7.54 -0.85 11.09
CA ALA A 306 -6.35 -1.57 10.66
C ALA A 306 -6.09 -1.39 9.16
N ARG A 307 -7.14 -1.43 8.33
CA ARG A 307 -7.04 -1.20 6.88
C ARG A 307 -6.55 0.22 6.58
N LEU A 308 -7.14 1.23 7.21
CA LEU A 308 -6.74 2.62 6.98
C LEU A 308 -5.32 2.88 7.48
N GLU A 309 -4.98 2.43 8.69
CA GLU A 309 -3.60 2.52 9.20
C GLU A 309 -2.58 1.96 8.21
N PHE A 310 -2.90 0.80 7.65
CA PHE A 310 -2.06 0.11 6.70
C PHE A 310 -1.93 0.89 5.38
N ILE A 311 -3.04 1.41 4.82
CA ILE A 311 -2.99 2.28 3.62
C ILE A 311 -2.08 3.49 3.84
N TYR A 312 -2.20 4.15 5.00
CA TYR A 312 -1.36 5.30 5.29
C TYR A 312 0.11 4.92 5.51
N LYS A 313 0.39 3.77 6.14
CA LYS A 313 1.76 3.22 6.21
C LYS A 313 2.33 3.00 4.81
N CYS A 314 1.57 2.39 3.91
CA CYS A 314 1.96 2.19 2.52
C CYS A 314 2.31 3.51 1.82
N SER A 315 1.48 4.54 1.97
CA SER A 315 1.69 5.86 1.35
C SER A 315 2.91 6.62 1.88
N ARG A 316 3.48 6.25 3.03
CA ARG A 316 4.70 6.89 3.56
C ARG A 316 5.98 6.35 2.93
N TYR A 317 5.92 5.16 2.34
CA TYR A 317 7.09 4.50 1.79
C TYR A 317 7.04 4.33 0.27
N GLY A 318 5.95 4.71 -0.39
CA GLY A 318 5.80 4.71 -1.85
C GLY A 318 5.94 6.12 -2.43
#